data_AF-A0A6A6CLS2-F1
#
_entry.id   AF-A0A6A6CLS2-F1
#
_cell.length_a   1.000
_cell.length_b   1.000
_cell.length_c   1.000
_cell.angle_alpha   90.00
_cell.angle_beta   90.00
_cell.angle_gamma   90.00
#
_symmetry.space_group_name_H-M   'P 1'
#
loop_
_entity.id
_entity.type
_entity.pdbx_description
1 polymer ?
#
loop_
_entity_poly.entity_id
_entity_poly.type
_entity_poly.pdbx_seq_one_letter_code
_entity_poly.pdbx_strand_id
1 'polypeptide(L)'
;MDRSTIADILQEIIKAGAAVVNAQTDIEKLKSKITGIQAERARDPDMPGLEDDLWIYTGLLQNAVPTSQAAEATFRAAQNTLQLAQNRYAQLQAVIEKMKSPGEWQRRGKADAARRTRQQQQRMQEESNKSPQLFHTFCPQAPVEVTETIQQWRQEIKGAFADYTTMQTFPQPPVQACNNISCQATRRSLQACSCNIRAAFMGTPDLSLKKERLAWHPDHFSACSEQYHVAFKQMAMEIFVVVDAMYNEQK
;
A
#
# COMPACT_ATOMS: atom_id res chain seq x y z
N MET A 1 -17.18 14.60 -12.31
CA MET A 1 -16.50 15.83 -11.88
C MET A 1 -16.91 16.89 -12.87
N ASP A 2 -17.62 17.91 -12.40
CA ASP A 2 -18.06 18.99 -13.29
C ASP A 2 -16.88 19.92 -13.63
N ARG A 3 -17.08 20.74 -14.67
CA ARG A 3 -16.07 21.72 -15.10
C ARG A 3 -15.80 22.78 -14.02
N SER A 4 -16.79 23.04 -13.14
CA SER A 4 -16.65 24.00 -12.04
C SER A 4 -15.58 23.57 -11.05
N THR A 5 -15.61 22.30 -10.64
CA THR A 5 -14.68 21.74 -9.66
C THR A 5 -13.23 21.81 -10.16
N ILE A 6 -12.99 21.58 -11.46
CA ILE A 6 -11.65 21.69 -12.04
C ILE A 6 -11.18 23.16 -12.06
N ALA A 7 -12.07 24.09 -12.40
CA ALA A 7 -11.76 25.52 -12.40
C ALA A 7 -11.37 26.02 -11.00
N ASP A 8 -12.11 25.58 -9.96
CA ASP A 8 -11.82 25.94 -8.56
C ASP A 8 -10.43 25.43 -8.13
N ILE A 9 -10.09 24.17 -8.46
CA ILE A 9 -8.76 23.59 -8.16
C ILE A 9 -7.66 24.37 -8.87
N LEU A 10 -7.85 24.72 -10.15
CA LEU A 10 -6.86 25.49 -10.90
C LEU A 10 -6.67 26.89 -10.31
N GLN A 11 -7.75 27.54 -9.87
CA GLN A 11 -7.66 28.86 -9.24
C GLN A 11 -6.89 28.79 -7.92
N GLU A 12 -7.10 27.77 -7.10
CA GLU A 12 -6.33 27.57 -5.87
C GLU A 12 -4.84 27.29 -6.14
N ILE A 13 -4.51 26.52 -7.18
CA ILE A 13 -3.11 26.30 -7.61
C ILE A 13 -2.46 27.63 -8.02
N ILE A 14 -3.16 28.47 -8.79
CA ILE A 14 -2.65 29.77 -9.23
C ILE A 14 -2.39 30.68 -8.02
N LYS A 15 -3.35 30.76 -7.08
CA LYS A 15 -3.19 31.56 -5.85
C LYS A 15 -2.02 31.07 -5.00
N ALA A 16 -1.93 29.76 -4.77
CA ALA A 16 -0.83 29.17 -3.99
C ALA A 16 0.52 29.38 -4.67
N GLY A 17 0.58 29.24 -6.01
CA GLY A 17 1.79 29.50 -6.79
C GLY A 17 2.24 30.96 -6.69
N ALA A 18 1.31 31.91 -6.79
CA ALA A 18 1.61 33.34 -6.61
C ALA A 18 2.15 33.64 -5.19
N ALA A 19 1.58 33.00 -4.16
CA ALA A 19 2.06 33.15 -2.79
C ALA A 19 3.50 32.64 -2.61
N VAL A 20 3.86 31.50 -3.24
CA VAL A 20 5.23 30.96 -3.24
C VAL A 20 6.19 31.95 -3.91
N VAL A 21 5.84 32.47 -5.09
CA VAL A 21 6.69 33.41 -5.84
C VAL A 21 6.93 34.70 -5.05
N ASN A 22 5.88 35.25 -4.41
CA ASN A 22 6.00 36.44 -3.58
C ASN A 22 6.90 36.19 -2.37
N ALA A 23 6.71 35.08 -1.66
CA ALA A 23 7.52 34.74 -0.49
C ALA A 23 9.00 34.52 -0.85
N GLN A 24 9.28 33.85 -1.98
CA GLN A 24 10.65 33.68 -2.48
C GLN A 24 11.28 35.02 -2.87
N THR A 25 10.51 35.92 -3.49
CA THR A 25 10.98 37.26 -3.86
C THR A 25 11.37 38.08 -2.61
N ASP A 26 10.57 38.00 -1.54
CA ASP A 26 10.86 38.70 -0.29
C ASP A 26 12.09 38.12 0.42
N ILE A 27 12.26 36.80 0.41
CA ILE A 27 13.47 36.12 0.91
C ILE A 27 14.72 36.61 0.16
N GLU A 28 14.69 36.68 -1.17
CA GLU A 28 15.84 37.14 -1.96
C GLU A 28 16.16 38.62 -1.72
N LYS A 29 15.14 39.48 -1.55
CA LYS A 29 15.34 40.88 -1.12
C LYS A 29 16.03 40.98 0.24
N LEU A 30 15.60 40.18 1.22
CA LEU A 30 16.19 40.16 2.56
C LEU A 30 17.64 39.67 2.52
N LYS A 31 17.93 38.60 1.78
CA LYS A 31 19.30 38.12 1.56
C LYS A 31 20.19 39.18 0.93
N SER A 32 19.69 39.85 -0.11
CA SER A 32 20.43 40.93 -0.78
C SER A 32 20.78 42.08 0.18
N LYS A 33 19.83 42.49 1.04
CA LYS A 33 20.07 43.50 2.09
C LYS A 33 21.11 43.05 3.11
N ILE A 34 21.00 41.82 3.61
CA ILE A 34 21.97 41.24 4.57
C ILE A 34 23.38 41.24 3.97
N THR A 35 23.53 40.79 2.72
CA THR A 35 24.81 40.81 2.02
C THR A 35 25.37 42.22 1.87
N GLY A 36 24.50 43.21 1.58
CA GLY A 36 24.89 44.62 1.52
C GLY A 36 25.43 45.15 2.85
N ILE A 37 24.73 44.90 3.95
CA ILE A 37 25.13 45.29 5.31
C ILE A 37 26.44 44.61 5.71
N GLN A 38 26.60 43.32 5.40
CA GLN A 38 27.84 42.59 5.65
C GLN A 38 29.02 43.16 4.88
N ALA A 39 28.82 43.54 3.61
CA ALA A 39 29.84 44.18 2.80
C ALA A 39 30.21 45.57 3.33
N GLU A 40 29.25 46.32 3.86
CA GLU A 40 29.50 47.62 4.48
C GLU A 40 30.28 47.49 5.79
N ARG A 41 29.90 46.55 6.66
CA ARG A 41 30.63 46.21 7.88
C ARG A 41 32.07 45.77 7.60
N ALA A 42 32.30 45.05 6.50
CA ALA A 42 33.65 44.65 6.09
C ALA A 42 34.51 45.83 5.64
N ARG A 43 33.90 46.92 5.16
CA ARG A 43 34.61 48.16 4.79
C ARG A 43 34.88 49.06 6.00
N ASP A 44 33.93 49.15 6.93
CA ASP A 44 34.03 49.96 8.14
C ASP A 44 33.46 49.19 9.35
N PRO A 45 34.31 48.52 10.13
CA PRO A 45 33.87 47.73 11.29
C PRO A 45 33.29 48.55 12.43
N ASP A 46 33.63 49.85 12.53
CA ASP A 46 33.23 50.73 13.62
C ASP A 46 31.99 51.57 13.28
N MET A 47 31.36 51.34 12.11
CA MET A 47 30.16 52.06 11.70
C MET A 47 28.98 51.75 12.65
N PRO A 48 28.43 52.76 13.34
CA PRO A 48 27.36 52.55 14.32
C PRO A 48 26.06 52.11 13.64
N GLY A 49 25.35 51.16 14.26
CA GLY A 49 24.01 50.72 13.83
C GLY A 49 23.98 49.55 12.84
N LEU A 50 25.10 49.18 12.20
CA LEU A 50 25.12 48.04 11.27
C LEU A 50 24.80 46.69 11.94
N GLU A 51 25.16 46.53 13.21
CA GLU A 51 24.87 45.30 13.97
C GLU A 51 23.39 45.15 14.29
N ASP A 52 22.73 46.25 14.67
CA ASP A 52 21.28 46.28 14.92
C ASP A 52 20.51 46.00 13.63
N ASP A 53 20.88 46.64 12.53
CA ASP A 53 20.26 46.38 11.22
C ASP A 53 20.47 44.93 10.77
N LEU A 54 21.68 44.39 10.91
CA LEU A 54 21.97 43.00 10.57
C LEU A 54 21.11 42.03 11.40
N TRP A 55 20.92 42.31 12.69
CA TRP A 55 20.08 41.50 13.57
C TRP A 55 18.60 41.57 13.15
N ILE A 56 18.09 42.77 12.85
CA ILE A 56 16.72 42.99 12.38
C ILE A 56 16.46 42.20 11.09
N TYR A 57 17.28 42.37 10.06
CA TYR A 57 17.07 41.71 8.76
C TYR A 57 17.27 40.20 8.84
N THR A 58 18.19 39.73 9.68
CA THR A 58 18.37 38.29 9.93
C THR A 58 17.13 37.70 10.61
N GLY A 59 16.56 38.40 11.60
CA GLY A 59 15.31 38.00 12.25
C GLY A 59 14.13 37.96 11.28
N LEU A 60 14.01 38.97 10.40
CA LEU A 60 12.99 38.98 9.35
C LEU A 60 13.16 37.80 8.39
N LEU A 61 14.40 37.48 7.99
CA LEU A 61 14.69 36.32 7.12
C LEU A 61 14.32 35.00 7.80
N GLN A 62 14.66 34.84 9.09
CA GLN A 62 14.32 33.65 9.88
C GLN A 62 12.80 33.43 9.95
N ASN A 63 12.00 34.50 10.00
CA ASN A 63 10.54 34.41 10.01
C ASN A 63 9.93 34.22 8.59
N ALA A 64 10.57 34.74 7.55
CA ALA A 64 10.10 34.60 6.17
C ALA A 64 10.23 33.17 5.64
N VAL A 65 11.27 32.43 6.04
CA VAL A 65 11.55 31.07 5.55
C VAL A 65 10.41 30.08 5.87
N PRO A 66 9.92 29.95 7.13
CA PRO A 66 8.79 29.08 7.44
C PRO A 66 7.52 29.44 6.66
N THR A 67 7.28 30.74 6.44
CA THR A 67 6.13 31.23 5.66
C THR A 67 6.20 30.76 4.21
N SER A 68 7.38 30.86 3.58
CA SER A 68 7.62 30.34 2.23
C SER A 68 7.46 28.82 2.17
N GLN A 69 7.97 28.10 3.17
CA GLN A 69 7.82 26.64 3.24
C GLN A 69 6.36 26.21 3.38
N ALA A 70 5.58 26.93 4.19
CA ALA A 70 4.13 26.70 4.31
C ALA A 70 3.41 26.93 2.99
N ALA A 71 3.72 28.02 2.27
CA ALA A 71 3.16 28.29 0.95
C ALA A 71 3.51 27.20 -0.06
N GLU A 72 4.76 26.71 -0.06
CA GLU A 72 5.19 25.59 -0.92
C GLU A 72 4.44 24.30 -0.59
N ALA A 73 4.23 24.00 0.69
CA ALA A 73 3.46 22.84 1.13
C ALA A 73 2.01 22.91 0.62
N THR A 74 1.36 24.07 0.73
CA THR A 74 0.01 24.30 0.17
C THR A 74 -0.01 24.13 -1.33
N PHE A 75 0.97 24.68 -2.05
CA PHE A 75 1.07 24.53 -3.51
C PHE A 75 1.23 23.06 -3.93
N ARG A 76 2.11 22.30 -3.27
CA ARG A 76 2.28 20.85 -3.53
C ARG A 76 1.00 20.06 -3.23
N ALA A 77 0.29 20.37 -2.15
CA ALA A 77 -0.98 19.72 -1.82
C ALA A 77 -2.05 19.98 -2.91
N ALA A 78 -2.12 21.21 -3.42
CA ALA A 78 -3.02 21.57 -4.51
C ALA A 78 -2.66 20.83 -5.82
N GLN A 79 -1.37 20.72 -6.16
CA GLN A 79 -0.90 19.93 -7.31
C GLN A 79 -1.26 18.45 -7.21
N ASN A 80 -1.04 17.84 -6.04
CA ASN A 80 -1.43 16.43 -5.79
C ASN A 80 -2.93 16.21 -5.97
N THR A 81 -3.75 17.17 -5.53
CA THR A 81 -5.20 17.13 -5.70
C THR A 81 -5.60 17.17 -7.17
N LEU A 82 -4.98 18.04 -7.98
CA LEU A 82 -5.20 18.09 -9.42
C LEU A 82 -4.78 16.79 -10.11
N GLN A 83 -3.62 16.22 -9.76
CA GLN A 83 -3.15 14.96 -10.34
C GLN A 83 -4.14 13.81 -10.05
N LEU A 84 -4.65 13.74 -8.82
CA LEU A 84 -5.67 12.74 -8.46
C LEU A 84 -6.97 12.93 -9.26
N ALA A 85 -7.41 14.17 -9.44
CA ALA A 85 -8.57 14.50 -10.26
C ALA A 85 -8.39 14.07 -11.72
N GLN A 86 -7.22 14.33 -12.31
CA GLN A 86 -6.87 13.89 -13.66
C GLN A 86 -6.88 12.37 -13.80
N ASN A 87 -6.29 11.65 -12.84
CA ASN A 87 -6.29 10.19 -12.81
C ASN A 87 -7.71 9.63 -12.76
N ARG A 88 -8.58 10.20 -11.92
CA ARG A 88 -10.01 9.82 -11.84
C ARG A 88 -10.73 10.09 -13.15
N TYR A 89 -10.48 11.23 -13.79
CA TYR A 89 -11.07 11.57 -15.08
C TYR A 89 -10.65 10.57 -16.18
N ALA A 90 -9.37 10.22 -16.25
CA ALA A 90 -8.87 9.22 -17.19
C ALA A 90 -9.51 7.84 -16.97
N GLN A 91 -9.70 7.42 -15.72
CA GLN A 91 -10.41 6.19 -15.39
C GLN A 91 -11.88 6.22 -15.86
N LEU A 92 -12.58 7.34 -15.64
CA LEU A 92 -13.96 7.50 -16.11
C LEU A 92 -14.05 7.48 -17.64
N GLN A 93 -13.13 8.13 -18.35
CA GLN A 93 -13.07 8.07 -19.81
C GLN A 93 -12.86 6.63 -20.30
N ALA A 94 -11.97 5.87 -19.67
CA ALA A 94 -11.76 4.47 -20.02
C ALA A 94 -13.03 3.62 -19.80
N VAL A 95 -13.81 3.89 -18.75
CA VAL A 95 -15.10 3.23 -18.52
C VAL A 95 -16.14 3.62 -19.57
N ILE A 96 -16.25 4.91 -19.91
CA ILE A 96 -17.16 5.40 -20.94
C ILE A 96 -16.81 4.77 -22.30
N GLU A 97 -15.53 4.73 -22.66
CA GLU A 97 -15.07 4.14 -23.91
C GLU A 97 -15.36 2.63 -23.96
N LYS A 98 -15.15 1.94 -22.83
CA LYS A 98 -15.57 0.55 -22.67
C LYS A 98 -17.09 0.39 -22.87
N MET A 99 -17.91 1.30 -22.36
CA MET A 99 -19.37 1.23 -22.50
C MET A 99 -19.86 1.55 -23.92
N LYS A 100 -19.13 2.37 -24.69
CA LYS A 100 -19.46 2.70 -26.09
C LYS A 100 -19.25 1.55 -27.07
N SER A 101 -18.55 0.49 -26.66
CA SER A 101 -18.34 -0.73 -27.45
C SER A 101 -19.11 -1.93 -26.87
N PRO A 102 -20.45 -1.91 -26.82
CA PRO A 102 -21.24 -3.00 -26.23
C PRO A 102 -21.02 -4.33 -26.96
N GLY A 103 -20.69 -4.29 -28.26
CA GLY A 103 -20.37 -5.48 -29.05
C GLY A 103 -19.07 -6.17 -28.63
N GLU A 104 -18.05 -5.45 -28.19
CA GLU A 104 -16.78 -6.05 -27.78
C GLU A 104 -16.87 -6.74 -26.43
N TRP A 105 -17.66 -6.23 -25.48
CA TRP A 105 -17.90 -6.92 -24.21
C TRP A 105 -18.62 -8.24 -24.40
N GLN A 106 -19.60 -8.26 -25.30
CA GLN A 106 -20.32 -9.49 -25.61
C GLN A 106 -19.44 -10.49 -26.36
N ARG A 107 -18.55 -10.03 -27.25
CA ARG A 107 -17.54 -10.88 -27.91
C ARG A 107 -16.49 -11.39 -26.93
N ARG A 108 -15.97 -10.54 -26.05
CA ARG A 108 -14.95 -10.88 -25.05
C ARG A 108 -15.50 -11.84 -23.99
N GLY A 109 -16.72 -11.59 -23.51
CA GLY A 109 -17.42 -12.51 -22.60
C GLY A 109 -17.64 -13.89 -23.24
N LYS A 110 -18.05 -13.95 -24.51
CA LYS A 110 -18.16 -15.21 -25.25
C LYS A 110 -16.80 -15.90 -25.44
N ALA A 111 -15.75 -15.14 -25.76
CA ALA A 111 -14.40 -15.68 -25.92
C ALA A 111 -13.82 -16.23 -24.60
N ASP A 112 -14.00 -15.51 -23.48
CA ASP A 112 -13.55 -15.94 -22.17
C ASP A 112 -14.34 -17.15 -21.66
N ALA A 113 -15.67 -17.18 -21.89
CA ALA A 113 -16.48 -18.36 -21.62
C ALA A 113 -16.00 -19.57 -22.42
N ALA A 114 -15.76 -19.41 -23.73
CA ALA A 114 -15.22 -20.47 -24.58
C ALA A 114 -13.83 -20.94 -24.11
N ARG A 115 -12.96 -20.03 -23.65
CA ARG A 115 -11.64 -20.35 -23.11
C ARG A 115 -11.73 -21.13 -21.80
N ARG A 116 -12.65 -20.77 -20.90
CA ARG A 116 -12.92 -21.53 -19.66
C ARG A 116 -13.43 -22.93 -19.97
N THR A 117 -14.37 -23.07 -20.91
CA THR A 117 -14.88 -24.38 -21.34
C THR A 117 -13.75 -25.24 -21.92
N ARG A 118 -12.89 -24.68 -22.77
CA ARG A 118 -11.72 -25.41 -23.30
C ARG A 118 -10.74 -25.83 -22.21
N GLN A 119 -10.43 -24.95 -21.26
CA GLN A 119 -9.57 -25.31 -20.12
C GLN A 119 -10.19 -26.40 -19.25
N GLN A 120 -11.51 -26.37 -19.03
CA GLN A 120 -12.20 -27.39 -18.24
C GLN A 120 -12.20 -28.73 -18.96
N GLN A 121 -12.44 -28.75 -20.28
CA GLN A 121 -12.30 -29.95 -21.10
C GLN A 121 -10.88 -30.51 -21.08
N GLN A 122 -9.86 -29.65 -21.21
CA GLN A 122 -8.46 -30.07 -21.11
C GLN A 122 -8.13 -30.68 -19.75
N ARG A 123 -8.61 -30.08 -18.64
CA ARG A 123 -8.40 -30.66 -17.30
C ARG A 123 -9.05 -32.03 -17.15
N MET A 124 -10.29 -32.19 -17.60
CA MET A 124 -10.96 -33.50 -17.57
C MET A 124 -10.22 -34.54 -18.44
N GLN A 125 -9.67 -34.11 -19.57
CA GLN A 125 -8.91 -35.00 -20.45
C GLN A 125 -7.54 -35.36 -19.87
N GLU A 126 -6.86 -34.43 -19.20
CA GLU A 126 -5.63 -34.68 -18.44
C GLU A 126 -5.87 -35.58 -17.22
N GLU A 127 -6.97 -35.38 -16.48
CA GLU A 127 -7.36 -36.27 -15.38
C GLU A 127 -7.66 -37.68 -15.86
N SER A 128 -8.36 -37.82 -16.99
CA SER A 128 -8.61 -39.14 -17.61
C SER A 128 -7.33 -39.85 -18.05
N ASN A 129 -6.24 -39.12 -18.32
CA ASN A 129 -4.98 -39.69 -18.80
C ASN A 129 -3.94 -39.89 -17.69
N LYS A 130 -4.16 -39.32 -16.50
CA LYS A 130 -3.35 -39.57 -15.32
C LYS A 130 -3.80 -40.90 -14.70
N SER A 131 -3.07 -41.97 -15.01
CA SER A 131 -3.09 -43.18 -14.19
C SER A 131 -2.87 -42.80 -12.72
N PRO A 132 -3.63 -43.37 -11.78
CA PRO A 132 -3.52 -43.04 -10.36
C PRO A 132 -2.13 -43.43 -9.85
N GLN A 133 -1.19 -42.50 -9.87
CA GLN A 133 0.08 -42.68 -9.20
C GLN A 133 -0.18 -42.45 -7.71
N LEU A 134 -0.31 -43.58 -7.03
CA LEU A 134 -0.31 -43.72 -5.57
C LEU A 134 1.04 -43.24 -5.02
N PHE A 135 1.24 -41.93 -4.94
CA PHE A 135 2.27 -41.37 -4.10
C PHE A 135 1.66 -41.00 -2.75
N HIS A 136 1.61 -41.99 -1.87
CA HIS A 136 1.66 -41.75 -0.43
C HIS A 136 3.02 -41.14 -0.10
N THR A 137 3.15 -39.83 -0.26
CA THR A 137 4.23 -39.10 0.38
C THR A 137 3.91 -39.08 1.87
N PHE A 138 4.53 -40.01 2.60
CA PHE A 138 4.62 -39.96 4.05
C PHE A 138 5.04 -38.56 4.47
N CYS A 139 4.14 -37.83 5.13
CA CYS A 139 4.55 -36.68 5.91
C CYS A 139 5.35 -37.21 7.11
N PRO A 140 6.65 -36.91 7.24
CA PRO A 140 7.35 -37.14 8.49
C PRO A 140 6.60 -36.34 9.57
N GLN A 141 6.25 -37.01 10.67
CA GLN A 141 5.61 -36.35 11.81
C GLN A 141 6.48 -35.18 12.24
N ALA A 142 5.88 -33.99 12.30
CA ALA A 142 6.57 -32.78 12.71
C ALA A 142 7.09 -32.97 14.16
N PRO A 143 8.31 -32.48 14.48
CA PRO A 143 8.82 -32.48 15.85
C PRO A 143 7.84 -31.81 16.82
N VAL A 144 7.75 -32.31 18.06
CA VAL A 144 6.78 -31.89 19.08
C VAL A 144 6.81 -30.38 19.38
N GLU A 145 7.95 -29.71 19.23
CA GLU A 145 8.08 -28.25 19.45
C GLU A 145 7.27 -27.41 18.44
N VAL A 146 6.98 -27.98 17.26
CA VAL A 146 6.23 -27.31 16.20
C VAL A 146 4.75 -27.22 16.53
N THR A 147 4.19 -28.26 17.16
CA THR A 147 2.74 -28.34 17.42
C THR A 147 2.32 -27.36 18.52
N GLU A 148 3.15 -27.17 19.55
CA GLU A 148 2.89 -26.18 20.61
C GLU A 148 2.88 -24.74 20.05
N THR A 149 3.85 -24.42 19.18
CA THR A 149 3.92 -23.11 18.53
C THR A 149 2.69 -22.84 17.64
N ILE A 150 2.20 -23.85 16.92
CA ILE A 150 0.98 -23.73 16.12
C ILE A 150 -0.23 -23.48 17.02
N GLN A 151 -0.38 -24.20 18.13
CA GLN A 151 -1.51 -24.02 19.06
C GLN A 151 -1.54 -22.61 19.66
N GLN A 152 -0.39 -22.09 20.08
CA GLN A 152 -0.28 -20.71 20.58
C GLN A 152 -0.72 -19.70 19.52
N TRP A 153 -0.19 -19.82 18.30
CA TRP A 153 -0.57 -18.95 17.19
C TRP A 153 -2.09 -18.99 16.91
N ARG A 154 -2.73 -20.16 17.01
CA ARG A 154 -4.19 -20.29 16.85
C ARG A 154 -4.99 -19.56 17.93
N GLN A 155 -4.50 -19.55 19.17
CA GLN A 155 -5.13 -18.79 20.25
C GLN A 155 -5.00 -17.27 20.01
N GLU A 156 -3.84 -16.82 19.54
CA GLU A 156 -3.62 -15.42 19.17
C GLU A 156 -4.56 -14.98 18.04
N ILE A 157 -4.72 -15.77 16.98
CA ILE A 157 -5.69 -15.50 15.91
C ILE A 157 -7.10 -15.35 16.47
N LYS A 158 -7.52 -16.26 17.35
CA LYS A 158 -8.87 -16.23 17.92
C LYS A 158 -9.12 -14.95 18.72
N GLY A 159 -8.15 -14.48 19.49
CA GLY A 159 -8.22 -13.20 20.20
C GLY A 159 -8.24 -12.01 19.23
N ALA A 160 -7.31 -11.98 18.27
CA ALA A 160 -7.17 -10.88 17.33
C ALA A 160 -8.40 -10.73 16.41
N PHE A 161 -9.02 -11.84 15.99
CA PHE A 161 -10.16 -11.82 15.07
C PHE A 161 -11.51 -11.63 15.78
N ALA A 162 -11.54 -11.61 17.12
CA ALA A 162 -12.73 -11.28 17.87
C ALA A 162 -13.12 -9.79 17.68
N ASP A 163 -12.11 -8.91 17.57
CA ASP A 163 -12.31 -7.48 17.32
C ASP A 163 -11.18 -6.88 16.47
N TYR A 164 -11.42 -6.80 15.16
CA TYR A 164 -10.49 -6.23 14.19
C TYR A 164 -10.16 -4.75 14.45
N THR A 165 -11.02 -3.99 15.14
CA THR A 165 -10.82 -2.55 15.37
C THR A 165 -9.72 -2.27 16.39
N THR A 166 -9.53 -3.18 17.34
CA THR A 166 -8.51 -3.10 18.40
C THR A 166 -7.19 -3.75 17.99
N MET A 167 -7.12 -4.37 16.82
CA MET A 167 -5.93 -5.10 16.37
C MET A 167 -4.77 -4.14 16.11
N GLN A 168 -3.72 -4.25 16.92
CA GLN A 168 -2.46 -3.50 16.79
C GLN A 168 -1.31 -4.36 16.26
N THR A 169 -1.44 -5.68 16.35
CA THR A 169 -0.43 -6.65 15.89
C THR A 169 -1.10 -7.74 15.07
N PHE A 170 -0.50 -8.06 13.92
CA PHE A 170 -0.99 -9.13 13.06
C PHE A 170 -0.48 -10.49 13.57
N PRO A 171 -1.34 -11.49 13.81
CA PRO A 171 -0.91 -12.80 14.29
C PRO A 171 -0.19 -13.58 13.18
N GLN A 172 1.15 -13.49 13.16
CA GLN A 172 1.97 -14.10 12.12
C GLN A 172 2.08 -15.62 12.28
N PRO A 173 1.97 -16.41 11.18
CA PRO A 173 2.19 -17.85 11.23
C PRO A 173 3.61 -18.19 11.70
N PRO A 174 3.80 -19.32 12.41
CA PRO A 174 5.11 -19.76 12.84
C PRO A 174 6.06 -19.97 11.66
N VAL A 175 7.29 -19.51 11.82
CA VAL A 175 8.32 -19.58 10.77
C VAL A 175 9.22 -20.77 11.02
N GLN A 176 9.37 -21.61 10.00
CA GLN A 176 10.31 -22.72 9.97
C GLN A 176 11.26 -22.57 8.79
N ALA A 177 12.42 -23.23 8.88
CA ALA A 177 13.38 -23.30 7.79
C ALA A 177 12.73 -23.96 6.56
N CYS A 178 12.71 -23.24 5.44
CA CYS A 178 12.16 -23.71 4.18
C CYS A 178 13.28 -23.87 3.14
N ASN A 179 13.46 -25.09 2.64
CA ASN A 179 14.48 -25.41 1.63
C ASN A 179 14.01 -25.14 0.19
N ASN A 180 12.79 -24.65 0.00
CA ASN A 180 12.28 -24.36 -1.34
C ASN A 180 12.88 -23.02 -1.84
N ILE A 181 13.68 -23.09 -2.91
CA ILE A 181 14.36 -21.92 -3.49
C ILE A 181 13.37 -20.84 -3.92
N SER A 182 12.21 -21.23 -4.49
CA SER A 182 11.16 -20.27 -4.86
C SER A 182 10.63 -19.51 -3.64
N CYS A 183 10.63 -20.15 -2.47
CA CYS A 183 10.22 -19.50 -1.24
C CYS A 183 11.20 -18.42 -0.82
N GLN A 184 12.50 -18.64 -0.99
CA GLN A 184 13.54 -17.68 -0.59
C GLN A 184 13.65 -16.48 -1.55
N ALA A 185 13.35 -16.67 -2.84
CA ALA A 185 13.47 -15.62 -3.86
C ALA A 185 12.33 -14.59 -3.86
N THR A 186 11.19 -14.89 -3.23
CA THR A 186 9.99 -14.05 -3.30
C THR A 186 9.99 -13.00 -2.20
N ARG A 187 9.78 -11.72 -2.54
CA ARG A 187 9.49 -10.67 -1.55
C ARG A 187 8.05 -10.83 -1.04
N ARG A 188 7.89 -10.85 0.29
CA ARG A 188 6.61 -11.08 0.97
C ARG A 188 6.40 -10.06 2.08
N SER A 189 5.14 -9.88 2.43
CA SER A 189 4.66 -9.08 3.56
C SER A 189 4.78 -9.87 4.87
N LEU A 190 4.66 -11.20 4.80
CA LEU A 190 4.87 -12.12 5.93
C LEU A 190 6.28 -12.72 5.91
N GLN A 191 6.80 -13.03 7.11
CA GLN A 191 8.03 -13.79 7.24
C GLN A 191 7.84 -15.27 6.87
N ALA A 192 6.66 -15.83 7.16
CA ALA A 192 6.31 -17.20 6.80
C ALA A 192 6.07 -17.34 5.29
N CYS A 193 6.70 -18.33 4.66
CA CYS A 193 6.43 -18.66 3.26
C CYS A 193 5.12 -19.48 3.13
N SER A 194 4.66 -19.69 1.90
CA SER A 194 3.45 -20.47 1.63
C SER A 194 3.53 -21.92 2.15
N CYS A 195 4.71 -22.53 2.15
CA CYS A 195 4.91 -23.86 2.73
C CYS A 195 4.67 -23.85 4.26
N ASN A 196 5.19 -22.85 4.97
CA ASN A 196 5.02 -22.72 6.43
C ASN A 196 3.55 -22.45 6.78
N ILE A 197 2.89 -21.57 6.02
CA ILE A 197 1.46 -21.28 6.18
C ILE A 197 0.64 -22.57 6.01
N ARG A 198 0.87 -23.31 4.92
CA ARG A 198 0.19 -24.59 4.66
C ARG A 198 0.45 -25.60 5.79
N ALA A 199 1.70 -25.74 6.24
CA ALA A 199 2.06 -26.64 7.33
C ALA A 199 1.33 -26.28 8.64
N ALA A 200 1.24 -24.98 8.97
CA ALA A 200 0.55 -24.51 10.17
C ALA A 200 -0.95 -24.85 10.16
N PHE A 201 -1.63 -24.71 9.01
CA PHE A 201 -3.03 -25.10 8.88
C PHE A 201 -3.22 -26.63 8.86
N MET A 202 -2.36 -27.38 8.17
CA MET A 202 -2.44 -28.85 8.13
C MET A 202 -2.13 -29.51 9.48
N GLY A 203 -1.31 -28.87 10.32
CA GLY A 203 -1.00 -29.34 11.66
C GLY A 203 -2.13 -29.12 12.68
N THR A 204 -3.23 -28.44 12.29
CA THR A 204 -4.36 -28.17 13.20
C THR A 204 -5.47 -29.22 12.97
N PRO A 205 -5.78 -30.08 13.96
CA PRO A 205 -6.86 -31.04 13.83
C PRO A 205 -8.23 -30.34 13.71
N ASP A 206 -9.15 -30.97 12.99
CA ASP A 206 -10.55 -30.52 12.80
C ASP A 206 -10.72 -29.10 12.22
N LEU A 207 -9.68 -28.59 11.54
CA LEU A 207 -9.71 -27.27 10.93
C LEU A 207 -10.64 -27.24 9.70
N SER A 208 -11.61 -26.33 9.72
CA SER A 208 -12.45 -26.05 8.55
C SER A 208 -11.80 -24.99 7.65
N LEU A 209 -11.17 -25.41 6.54
CA LEU A 209 -10.56 -24.47 5.57
C LEU A 209 -11.55 -23.44 5.03
N LYS A 210 -12.83 -23.79 4.91
CA LYS A 210 -13.89 -22.85 4.50
C LYS A 210 -14.02 -21.69 5.49
N LYS A 211 -14.01 -21.98 6.79
CA LYS A 211 -14.11 -20.95 7.85
C LYS A 211 -12.85 -20.09 7.88
N GLU A 212 -11.68 -20.71 7.79
CA GLU A 212 -10.41 -19.99 7.75
C GLU A 212 -10.34 -19.05 6.55
N ARG A 213 -10.68 -19.54 5.35
CA ARG A 213 -10.68 -18.72 4.13
C ARG A 213 -11.53 -17.45 4.31
N LEU A 214 -12.70 -17.56 4.93
CA LEU A 214 -13.55 -16.40 5.21
C LEU A 214 -12.90 -15.47 6.24
N ALA A 215 -12.39 -16.02 7.35
CA ALA A 215 -11.75 -15.25 8.40
C ALA A 215 -10.51 -14.46 7.94
N TRP A 216 -9.75 -15.01 6.98
CA TRP A 216 -8.57 -14.39 6.39
C TRP A 216 -8.87 -13.48 5.20
N HIS A 217 -10.15 -13.26 4.84
CA HIS A 217 -10.47 -12.40 3.70
C HIS A 217 -9.99 -10.96 3.96
N PRO A 218 -9.26 -10.32 3.02
CA PRO A 218 -8.64 -9.01 3.23
C PRO A 218 -9.65 -7.91 3.60
N ASP A 219 -10.91 -8.04 3.18
CA ASP A 219 -11.95 -7.06 3.50
C ASP A 219 -12.23 -6.94 5.00
N HIS A 220 -12.06 -8.01 5.79
CA HIS A 220 -12.24 -7.96 7.25
C HIS A 220 -11.24 -7.01 7.93
N PHE A 221 -10.06 -6.84 7.35
CA PHE A 221 -9.01 -5.97 7.86
C PHE A 221 -9.22 -4.50 7.48
N SER A 222 -10.31 -4.15 6.79
CA SER A 222 -10.69 -2.76 6.55
C SER A 222 -11.15 -2.05 7.82
N ALA A 223 -11.57 -2.81 8.84
CA ALA A 223 -12.01 -2.28 10.13
C ALA A 223 -10.83 -1.95 11.07
N CYS A 224 -9.61 -2.37 10.75
CA CYS A 224 -8.42 -2.04 11.52
C CYS A 224 -8.11 -0.54 11.45
N SER A 225 -7.41 -0.02 12.46
CA SER A 225 -6.99 1.39 12.49
C SER A 225 -6.23 1.81 11.21
N GLU A 226 -6.35 3.09 10.85
CA GLU A 226 -5.84 3.61 9.57
C GLU A 226 -4.35 3.33 9.36
N GLN A 227 -3.57 3.41 10.44
CA GLN A 227 -2.13 3.12 10.47
C GLN A 227 -1.76 1.67 10.12
N TYR A 228 -2.64 0.69 10.36
CA TYR A 228 -2.32 -0.74 10.18
C TYR A 228 -3.08 -1.40 9.01
N HIS A 229 -4.21 -0.84 8.58
CA HIS A 229 -5.10 -1.55 7.64
C HIS A 229 -4.42 -1.93 6.32
N VAL A 230 -3.53 -1.09 5.77
CA VAL A 230 -2.85 -1.39 4.49
C VAL A 230 -1.93 -2.60 4.66
N ALA A 231 -1.09 -2.60 5.70
CA ALA A 231 -0.16 -3.68 5.98
C ALA A 231 -0.89 -4.99 6.32
N PHE A 232 -1.91 -4.92 7.17
CA PHE A 232 -2.68 -6.10 7.58
C PHE A 232 -3.46 -6.70 6.41
N LYS A 233 -4.01 -5.88 5.50
CA LYS A 233 -4.63 -6.37 4.27
C LYS A 233 -3.66 -7.14 3.38
N GLN A 234 -2.43 -6.66 3.22
CA GLN A 234 -1.42 -7.34 2.41
C GLN A 234 -1.00 -8.67 3.05
N MET A 235 -0.77 -8.69 4.36
CA MET A 235 -0.45 -9.92 5.09
C MET A 235 -1.61 -10.94 5.04
N ALA A 236 -2.85 -10.49 5.25
CA ALA A 236 -4.05 -11.33 5.16
C ALA A 236 -4.24 -11.90 3.75
N MET A 237 -3.98 -11.10 2.70
CA MET A 237 -4.05 -11.55 1.31
C MET A 237 -3.11 -12.74 1.05
N GLU A 238 -1.88 -12.71 1.57
CA GLU A 238 -0.94 -13.81 1.40
C GLU A 238 -1.45 -15.11 2.04
N ILE A 239 -2.00 -15.02 3.26
CA ILE A 239 -2.59 -16.20 3.93
C ILE A 239 -3.84 -16.67 3.19
N PHE A 240 -4.71 -15.75 2.76
CA PHE A 240 -5.94 -16.05 2.04
C PHE A 240 -5.66 -16.84 0.76
N VAL A 241 -4.67 -16.44 -0.05
CA VAL A 241 -4.30 -17.14 -1.29
C VAL A 241 -3.87 -18.58 -1.00
N VAL A 242 -3.09 -18.81 0.07
CA VAL A 242 -2.66 -20.16 0.45
C VAL A 242 -3.85 -21.00 0.94
N VAL A 243 -4.69 -20.46 1.82
CA VAL A 243 -5.85 -21.17 2.37
C VAL A 243 -6.89 -21.45 1.27
N ASP A 244 -7.11 -20.52 0.34
CA ASP A 244 -7.99 -20.72 -0.81
C ASP A 244 -7.47 -21.84 -1.73
N ALA A 245 -6.17 -21.86 -2.03
CA ALA A 245 -5.56 -22.95 -2.78
C ALA A 245 -5.77 -24.31 -2.08
N MET A 246 -5.50 -24.38 -0.76
CA MET A 246 -5.75 -25.59 0.03
C MET A 246 -7.22 -26.02 0.03
N TYR A 247 -8.15 -25.08 0.14
CA TYR A 247 -9.59 -25.37 0.09
C TYR A 247 -10.01 -25.93 -1.26
N ASN A 248 -9.49 -25.37 -2.36
CA ASN A 248 -9.80 -25.81 -3.72
C ASN A 248 -9.19 -27.19 -4.03
N GLU A 249 -8.11 -27.60 -3.37
CA GLU A 249 -7.52 -28.94 -3.49
C GLU A 249 -8.35 -30.04 -2.78
N GLN A 250 -9.18 -29.68 -1.80
CA GLN A 250 -10.04 -30.63 -1.07
C GLN A 250 -11.42 -30.85 -1.73
N LYS A 251 -11.74 -30.10 -2.78
CA LYS A 251 -13.03 -30.14 -3.47
C LYS A 251 -13.00 -31.06 -4.68
#